data_AF-A0A7D9K9H9-F1
#
_entry.id   AF-A0A7D9K9H9-F1
#
_cell.length_a   1.000
_cell.length_b   1.000
_cell.length_c   1.000
_cell.angle_alpha   90.00
_cell.angle_beta   90.00
_cell.angle_gamma   90.00
#
_symmetry.space_group_name_H-M   'P 1'
#
loop_
_entity.id
_entity.type
_entity.pdbx_description
1 polymer ?
#
loop_
_entity_poly.entity_id
_entity_poly.type
_entity_poly.pdbx_seq_one_letter_code
_entity_poly.pdbx_strand_id
1 'polypeptide(L)'
;ELTDSCDQERRIIEYFFHLGYKYEDIVNLLEIYHGISICIRTLKRRLAKNNLKKKNNMVEPENLRDIIQREMQGSGELSGYRKIWHILCINHHLHVPRKLVAQIVHDIDPEASRARKGNKLRRGTYRSYGPNHCWHIDGMFHSVHL
;
A
#
# COMPACT_ATOMS: atom_id res chain seq x y z
N GLU A 1 -18.39 -30.78 6.80
CA GLU A 1 -18.63 -29.34 7.00
C GLU A 1 -17.65 -28.63 7.97
N LEU A 2 -16.66 -29.31 8.57
CA LEU A 2 -15.70 -28.68 9.50
C LEU A 2 -14.41 -28.13 8.85
N THR A 3 -14.19 -28.37 7.56
CA THR A 3 -12.95 -27.98 6.86
C THR A 3 -12.92 -26.50 6.43
N ASP A 4 -14.08 -25.86 6.31
CA ASP A 4 -14.20 -24.52 5.72
C ASP A 4 -13.76 -23.39 6.68
N SER A 5 -14.06 -23.53 7.97
CA SER A 5 -13.74 -22.52 8.98
C SER A 5 -12.23 -22.36 9.22
N CYS A 6 -11.47 -23.46 9.26
CA CYS A 6 -10.02 -23.44 9.52
C CYS A 6 -9.24 -22.81 8.35
N ASP A 7 -9.67 -23.05 7.11
CA ASP A 7 -9.08 -22.44 5.92
C ASP A 7 -9.42 -20.95 5.82
N GLN A 8 -10.61 -20.54 6.26
CA GLN A 8 -11.00 -19.14 6.30
C GLN A 8 -10.20 -18.35 7.34
N GLU A 9 -10.03 -18.87 8.56
CA GLU A 9 -9.17 -18.26 9.59
C GLU A 9 -7.73 -18.06 9.07
N ARG A 10 -7.22 -19.06 8.35
CA ARG A 10 -5.88 -19.01 7.77
C ARG A 10 -5.78 -17.87 6.76
N ARG A 11 -6.69 -17.80 5.78
CA ARG A 11 -6.67 -16.75 4.73
C ARG A 11 -6.71 -15.35 5.32
N ILE A 12 -7.52 -15.15 6.36
CA ILE A 12 -7.64 -13.85 7.04
C ILE A 12 -6.34 -13.46 7.75
N ILE A 13 -5.71 -14.41 8.47
CA ILE A 13 -4.42 -14.18 9.13
C ILE A 13 -3.34 -13.82 8.09
N GLU A 14 -3.34 -14.51 6.94
CA GLU A 14 -2.40 -14.25 5.84
C GLU A 14 -2.63 -12.85 5.25
N TYR A 15 -3.88 -12.47 5.01
CA TYR A 15 -4.25 -11.14 4.51
C TYR A 15 -3.75 -10.02 5.42
N PHE A 16 -4.04 -10.07 6.72
CA PHE A 16 -3.57 -9.03 7.66
C PHE A 16 -2.06 -9.05 7.86
N PHE A 17 -1.44 -10.22 7.75
CA PHE A 17 0.02 -10.33 7.79
C PHE A 17 0.68 -9.64 6.59
N HIS A 18 0.14 -9.84 5.39
CA HIS A 18 0.62 -9.22 4.15
C HIS A 18 0.41 -7.71 4.10
N LEU A 19 -0.61 -7.18 4.78
CA LEU A 19 -0.79 -5.73 4.97
C LEU A 19 0.29 -5.09 5.86
N GLY A 20 1.12 -5.89 6.54
CA GLY A 20 2.27 -5.41 7.31
C GLY A 20 1.93 -4.93 8.73
N TYR A 21 0.74 -5.24 9.24
CA TYR A 21 0.32 -4.87 10.60
C TYR A 21 1.21 -5.51 11.69
N LYS A 22 1.30 -4.86 12.87
CA LYS A 22 1.98 -5.46 14.03
C LYS A 22 1.19 -6.67 14.52
N TYR A 23 1.84 -7.55 15.28
CA TYR A 23 1.15 -8.74 15.79
C TYR A 23 -0.01 -8.40 16.74
N GLU A 24 0.14 -7.32 17.51
CA GLU A 24 -0.92 -6.77 18.37
C GLU A 24 -2.11 -6.31 17.54
N ASP A 25 -1.86 -5.49 16.50
CA ASP A 25 -2.90 -5.01 15.60
C ASP A 25 -3.63 -6.17 14.91
N ILE A 26 -2.90 -7.19 14.44
CA ILE A 26 -3.51 -8.37 13.80
C ILE A 26 -4.46 -9.10 14.76
N VAL A 27 -4.07 -9.28 16.02
CA VAL A 27 -4.94 -9.91 17.03
C VAL A 27 -6.20 -9.08 17.25
N ASN A 28 -6.05 -7.77 17.42
CA ASN A 28 -7.19 -6.86 17.63
C ASN A 28 -8.13 -6.84 16.41
N LEU A 29 -7.58 -6.82 15.19
CA LEU A 29 -8.37 -6.84 13.95
C LEU A 29 -9.13 -8.16 13.77
N LEU A 30 -8.52 -9.29 14.14
CA LEU A 30 -9.17 -10.59 14.11
C LEU A 30 -10.35 -10.67 15.09
N GLU A 31 -10.20 -10.06 16.26
CA GLU A 31 -11.26 -10.00 17.26
C GLU A 31 -12.40 -9.08 16.82
N ILE A 32 -12.09 -7.87 16.35
CA ILE A 32 -13.08 -6.85 15.95
C ILE A 32 -13.87 -7.29 14.71
N TYR A 33 -13.20 -7.79 13.66
CA TYR A 33 -13.83 -8.03 12.36
C TYR A 33 -14.33 -9.47 12.19
N HIS A 34 -13.75 -10.44 12.90
CA HIS A 34 -14.04 -11.85 12.71
C HIS A 34 -14.46 -12.58 13.99
N GLY A 35 -14.45 -11.93 15.15
CA GLY A 35 -14.77 -12.56 16.44
C GLY A 35 -13.76 -13.64 16.86
N ILE A 36 -12.58 -13.67 16.24
CA ILE A 36 -11.56 -14.69 16.49
C ILE A 36 -10.61 -14.15 17.57
N SER A 37 -10.86 -14.54 18.82
CA SER A 37 -9.97 -14.20 19.93
C SER A 37 -8.78 -15.17 19.97
N ILE A 38 -7.60 -14.71 19.54
CA ILE A 38 -6.35 -15.49 19.59
C ILE A 38 -5.23 -14.70 20.27
N CYS A 39 -4.44 -15.38 21.10
CA CYS A 39 -3.26 -14.75 21.70
C CYS A 39 -2.10 -14.64 20.70
N ILE A 40 -1.21 -13.66 20.91
CA ILE A 40 -0.02 -13.42 20.07
C ILE A 40 0.82 -14.70 19.89
N ARG A 41 0.93 -15.53 20.93
CA ARG A 41 1.67 -16.81 20.87
C ARG A 41 1.05 -17.77 19.85
N THR A 42 -0.29 -17.86 19.81
CA THR A 42 -1.03 -18.67 18.84
C THR A 42 -0.90 -18.11 17.44
N LEU A 43 -0.98 -16.78 17.27
CA LEU A 43 -0.73 -16.12 15.99
C LEU A 43 0.68 -16.46 15.46
N LYS A 44 1.73 -16.31 16.28
CA LYS A 44 3.11 -16.66 15.91
C LYS A 44 3.27 -18.13 15.51
N ARG A 45 2.63 -19.05 16.26
CA ARG A 45 2.65 -20.49 15.95
C ARG A 45 1.99 -20.79 14.60
N ARG A 46 0.82 -20.17 14.32
CA ARG A 46 0.10 -20.32 13.05
C ARG A 46 0.91 -19.76 11.86
N LEU A 47 1.51 -18.58 12.02
CA LEU A 47 2.39 -17.98 11.03
C LEU A 47 3.63 -18.86 10.74
N ALA A 48 4.23 -19.44 11.78
CA ALA A 48 5.35 -20.36 11.63
C ALA A 48 4.94 -21.65 10.88
N LYS A 49 3.77 -22.22 11.18
CA LYS A 49 3.20 -23.36 10.46
C LYS A 49 2.98 -23.05 8.98
N ASN A 50 2.63 -21.81 8.66
CA ASN A 50 2.40 -21.34 7.29
C ASN A 50 3.67 -20.83 6.60
N ASN A 51 4.87 -20.98 7.19
CA ASN A 51 6.15 -20.45 6.69
C ASN A 51 6.18 -18.92 6.48
N LEU A 52 5.31 -18.16 7.15
CA LEU A 52 5.22 -16.71 7.03
C LEU A 52 6.10 -16.05 8.09
N LYS A 53 7.27 -15.59 7.67
CA LYS A 53 8.23 -14.87 8.52
C LYS A 53 8.35 -13.42 8.06
N LYS A 54 8.26 -12.45 8.99
CA LYS A 54 8.45 -11.01 8.70
C LYS A 54 9.87 -10.68 8.24
N LYS A 55 10.83 -11.55 8.52
CA LYS A 55 12.22 -11.39 8.12
C LYS A 55 12.46 -12.14 6.82
N ASN A 56 13.01 -11.40 5.85
CA ASN A 56 13.71 -11.87 4.66
C ASN A 56 12.91 -11.99 3.36
N ASN A 57 12.13 -10.96 3.01
CA ASN A 57 11.98 -10.67 1.58
C ASN A 57 13.28 -9.99 1.12
N MET A 58 14.36 -10.78 0.98
CA MET A 58 15.46 -10.42 0.08
C MET A 58 14.88 -10.50 -1.33
N VAL A 59 14.07 -9.50 -1.69
CA VAL A 59 13.71 -9.30 -3.08
C VAL A 59 15.02 -8.93 -3.74
N GLU A 60 15.41 -9.73 -4.71
CA GLU A 60 16.53 -9.43 -5.59
C GLU A 60 16.35 -8.00 -6.13
N PRO A 61 17.35 -7.12 -5.97
CA PRO A 61 17.19 -5.68 -6.23
C PRO A 61 16.80 -5.38 -7.68
N GLU A 62 17.10 -6.26 -8.64
CA GLU A 62 16.69 -6.15 -10.04
C GLU A 62 15.19 -6.36 -10.24
N ASN A 63 14.61 -7.40 -9.65
CA ASN A 63 13.15 -7.62 -9.68
C ASN A 63 12.38 -6.45 -9.05
N LEU A 64 12.96 -5.81 -8.02
CA LEU A 64 12.37 -4.64 -7.39
C LEU A 64 12.38 -3.40 -8.30
N ARG A 65 13.45 -3.21 -9.09
CA ARG A 65 13.56 -2.09 -10.04
C ARG A 65 12.47 -2.16 -11.10
N ASP A 66 12.23 -3.34 -11.67
CA ASP A 66 11.23 -3.52 -12.72
C ASP A 66 9.79 -3.31 -12.24
N ILE A 67 9.49 -3.70 -10.99
CA ILE A 67 8.19 -3.44 -10.38
C ILE A 67 8.01 -1.94 -10.13
N ILE A 68 9.02 -1.27 -9.58
CA ILE A 68 8.98 0.18 -9.34
C ILE A 68 8.79 0.94 -10.64
N GLN A 69 9.50 0.55 -11.70
CA GLN A 69 9.41 1.21 -13.00
C GLN A 69 8.01 1.07 -13.61
N ARG A 70 7.38 -0.11 -13.52
CA ARG A 70 5.99 -0.31 -13.97
C ARG A 70 5.00 0.56 -13.19
N GLU A 71 5.13 0.63 -11.87
CA GLU A 71 4.26 1.47 -11.03
C GLU A 71 4.46 2.98 -11.30
N MET A 72 5.68 3.39 -11.67
CA MET A 72 5.98 4.78 -12.04
C MET A 72 5.39 5.18 -13.39
N GLN A 73 5.35 4.26 -14.36
CA GLN A 73 4.80 4.50 -15.71
C GLN A 73 3.26 4.55 -15.76
N GLY A 74 2.58 4.03 -14.73
CA GLY A 74 1.12 4.11 -14.61
C GLY A 74 0.63 5.46 -14.08
N SER A 75 -0.46 5.44 -13.30
CA SER A 75 -1.05 6.62 -12.61
C SER A 75 -0.13 7.25 -11.53
N GLY A 76 1.14 6.83 -11.50
CA GLY A 76 2.16 7.12 -10.50
C GLY A 76 3.15 8.21 -10.89
N GLU A 77 3.07 8.81 -12.09
CA GLU A 77 4.05 9.80 -12.56
C GLU A 77 4.22 10.99 -11.59
N LEU A 78 3.12 11.42 -10.95
CA LEU A 78 3.11 12.48 -9.92
C LEU A 78 3.32 11.97 -8.49
N SER A 79 3.38 10.65 -8.31
CA SER A 79 3.39 9.99 -7.02
C SER A 79 4.84 9.76 -6.56
N GLY A 80 5.30 10.54 -5.58
CA GLY A 80 6.65 10.36 -5.04
C GLY A 80 6.90 8.97 -4.42
N TYR A 81 8.17 8.65 -4.12
CA TYR A 81 8.62 7.35 -3.60
C TYR A 81 7.82 6.80 -2.39
N ARG A 82 7.14 7.67 -1.63
CA ARG A 82 6.29 7.29 -0.49
C ARG A 82 5.07 6.46 -0.93
N LYS A 83 4.42 6.86 -2.03
CA LYS A 83 3.28 6.13 -2.57
C LYS A 83 3.74 4.84 -3.24
N ILE A 84 4.86 4.86 -3.95
CA ILE A 84 5.50 3.65 -4.50
C ILE A 84 5.80 2.65 -3.39
N TRP A 85 6.42 3.08 -2.28
CA TRP A 85 6.66 2.23 -1.12
C TRP A 85 5.38 1.62 -0.55
N HIS A 86 4.30 2.41 -0.47
CA HIS A 86 3.00 1.95 0.01
C HIS A 86 2.37 0.91 -0.92
N ILE A 87 2.41 1.15 -2.24
CA ILE A 87 1.92 0.22 -3.26
C ILE A 87 2.71 -1.09 -3.23
N LEU A 88 4.03 -1.03 -3.10
CA LEU A 88 4.88 -2.21 -2.95
C LEU A 88 4.50 -3.05 -1.73
N CYS A 89 4.18 -2.40 -0.60
CA CYS A 89 3.77 -3.10 0.61
C CYS A 89 2.38 -3.74 0.46
N ILE A 90 1.41 -3.02 -0.10
CA ILE A 90 0.01 -3.48 -0.15
C ILE A 90 -0.26 -4.41 -1.33
N ASN A 91 0.13 -4.01 -2.54
CA ASN A 91 -0.24 -4.73 -3.76
C ASN A 91 0.73 -5.88 -4.06
N HIS A 92 2.01 -5.66 -3.78
CA HIS A 92 3.07 -6.63 -4.10
C HIS A 92 3.55 -7.43 -2.88
N HIS A 93 3.06 -7.10 -1.67
CA HIS A 93 3.46 -7.73 -0.40
C HIS A 93 4.98 -7.70 -0.15
N LEU A 94 5.65 -6.67 -0.68
CA LEU A 94 7.09 -6.50 -0.59
C LEU A 94 7.43 -5.54 0.56
N HIS A 95 7.88 -6.10 1.69
CA HIS A 95 8.34 -5.34 2.84
C HIS A 95 9.78 -4.85 2.65
N VAL A 96 9.94 -3.82 1.81
CA VAL A 96 11.24 -3.22 1.50
C VAL A 96 11.51 -2.00 2.41
N PRO A 97 12.76 -1.77 2.84
CA PRO A 97 13.13 -0.54 3.53
C PRO A 97 12.81 0.68 2.67
N ARG A 98 12.10 1.66 3.23
CA ARG A 98 11.72 2.89 2.54
C ARG A 98 12.92 3.66 1.97
N LYS A 99 14.08 3.61 2.63
CA LYS A 99 15.33 4.21 2.14
C LYS A 99 15.81 3.57 0.83
N LEU A 100 15.71 2.24 0.71
CA LEU A 100 16.07 1.51 -0.50
C LEU A 100 15.17 1.91 -1.67
N VAL A 101 13.85 1.97 -1.45
CA VAL A 101 12.90 2.44 -2.47
C VAL A 101 13.21 3.87 -2.91
N ALA A 102 13.55 4.76 -1.96
CA ALA A 102 13.93 6.13 -2.29
C ALA A 102 15.20 6.22 -3.14
N GLN A 103 16.21 5.39 -2.86
CA GLN A 103 17.43 5.29 -3.67
C GLN A 103 17.11 4.80 -5.08
N ILE A 104 16.37 3.69 -5.21
CA ILE A 104 16.02 3.12 -6.51
C ILE A 104 15.20 4.11 -7.35
N VAL A 105 14.20 4.78 -6.77
CA VAL A 105 13.39 5.78 -7.48
C VAL A 105 14.24 6.98 -7.90
N HIS A 106 15.23 7.37 -7.10
CA HIS A 106 16.17 8.43 -7.47
C HIS A 106 17.11 8.00 -8.60
N ASP A 107 17.55 6.75 -8.61
CA ASP A 107 18.39 6.20 -9.69
C ASP A 107 17.62 6.11 -11.01
N ILE A 108 16.32 5.79 -10.96
CA ILE A 108 15.45 5.71 -12.14
C ILE A 108 15.10 7.11 -12.69
N ASP A 109 14.76 8.07 -11.81
CA ASP A 109 14.42 9.43 -12.22
C ASP A 109 14.99 10.48 -11.23
N PRO A 110 16.23 10.93 -11.44
CA PRO A 110 16.85 11.95 -10.62
C PRO A 110 16.27 13.34 -10.89
N GLU A 111 15.62 13.57 -12.04
CA GLU A 111 15.03 14.85 -12.40
C GLU A 111 13.74 15.10 -11.61
N ALA A 112 12.79 14.15 -11.64
CA ALA A 112 11.55 14.27 -10.87
C ALA A 112 11.82 14.32 -9.36
N SER A 113 12.87 13.65 -8.88
CA SER A 113 13.30 13.75 -7.48
C SER A 113 13.78 15.16 -7.13
N ARG A 114 14.62 15.78 -7.97
CA ARG A 114 15.08 17.16 -7.80
C ARG A 114 13.94 18.18 -7.92
N ALA A 115 13.05 18.02 -8.90
CA ALA A 115 11.89 18.88 -9.09
C ALA A 115 10.98 18.91 -7.84
N ARG A 116 10.73 17.75 -7.23
CA ARG A 116 9.99 17.64 -5.96
C ARG A 116 10.75 18.27 -4.79
N LYS A 117 12.07 18.09 -4.71
CA LYS A 117 12.91 18.71 -3.66
C LYS A 117 12.92 20.24 -3.76
N GLY A 118 12.77 20.79 -4.97
CA GLY A 118 12.66 22.22 -5.20
C GLY A 118 11.40 22.87 -4.60
N ASN A 119 10.44 22.07 -4.09
CA ASN A 119 9.19 22.51 -3.47
C ASN A 119 8.39 23.50 -4.35
N LYS A 120 8.48 23.35 -5.67
CA LYS A 120 7.76 24.17 -6.65
C LYS A 120 6.48 23.44 -7.05
N LEU A 121 5.33 24.03 -6.72
CA LEU A 121 4.05 23.55 -7.20
C LEU A 121 3.99 23.74 -8.73
N ARG A 122 3.92 22.65 -9.49
CA ARG A 122 3.57 22.71 -10.92
C ARG A 122 2.08 22.99 -11.01
N ARG A 123 1.70 24.23 -11.27
CA ARG A 123 0.32 24.60 -11.56
C ARG A 123 0.00 24.18 -13.00
N GLY A 124 -0.99 23.31 -13.16
CA GLY A 124 -1.55 23.03 -14.49
C GLY A 124 -2.20 24.29 -15.04
N THR A 125 -2.03 24.55 -16.34
CA THR A 125 -2.74 25.62 -17.02
C THR A 125 -4.21 25.24 -17.08
N TYR A 126 -5.05 25.84 -16.23
CA TYR A 126 -6.49 25.63 -16.28
C TYR A 126 -7.04 26.34 -17.51
N ARG A 127 -7.44 25.58 -18.53
CA ARG A 127 -8.23 26.10 -19.65
C ARG A 127 -9.70 25.97 -19.27
N SER A 128 -10.32 27.08 -18.90
CA SER A 128 -11.77 27.17 -18.73
C SER A 128 -12.41 27.58 -20.06
N TYR A 129 -13.54 26.96 -20.39
CA TYR A 129 -14.34 27.35 -21.56
C TYR A 129 -15.21 28.59 -21.31
N GLY A 130 -15.23 29.12 -20.08
CA GLY A 130 -15.96 30.34 -19.72
C GLY A 130 -16.19 30.51 -18.20
N PRO A 131 -16.85 31.62 -17.78
CA PRO A 131 -16.99 32.02 -16.37
C PRO A 131 -17.68 30.99 -15.45
N ASN A 132 -18.56 30.15 -15.99
CA ASN A 132 -19.29 29.13 -15.22
C ASN A 132 -18.59 27.76 -15.16
N HIS A 133 -17.45 27.57 -15.84
CA HIS A 133 -16.83 26.26 -16.00
C HIS A 133 -15.90 25.85 -14.84
N CYS A 134 -15.53 26.80 -13.96
CA CYS A 134 -14.54 26.57 -12.89
C CYS A 134 -15.13 26.20 -11.53
N TRP A 135 -16.45 26.00 -11.43
CA TRP A 135 -17.10 25.70 -10.15
C TRP A 135 -16.99 24.20 -9.84
N HIS A 136 -15.86 23.79 -9.27
CA HIS A 136 -15.78 22.56 -8.49
C HIS A 136 -15.52 22.94 -7.04
N ILE A 137 -16.59 22.94 -6.24
CA ILE A 137 -16.52 22.93 -4.78
C ILE A 137 -16.70 21.46 -4.43
N ASP A 138 -15.65 20.76 -4.00
CA ASP A 138 -15.83 19.45 -3.36
C ASP A 138 -16.56 19.66 -2.03
N GLY A 139 -17.88 19.64 -2.15
CA GLY A 139 -18.85 19.58 -1.08
C GLY A 139 -19.93 18.64 -1.59
N MET A 140 -19.76 17.35 -1.31
CA MET A 140 -20.76 16.29 -1.47
C MET A 140 -22.19 16.81 -1.29
N PHE A 141 -22.96 16.86 -2.38
CA PHE A 141 -24.42 17.00 -2.31
C PHE A 141 -25.04 15.66 -2.69
N HIS A 142 -25.36 14.86 -1.68
CA HIS A 142 -26.21 13.68 -1.83
C HIS A 142 -27.64 14.18 -1.98
N SER A 143 -28.11 14.39 -3.22
CA SER A 143 -29.52 14.69 -3.46
C SER A 143 -30.28 13.37 -3.55
N VAL A 144 -30.82 12.94 -2.39
CA VAL A 144 -31.98 12.06 -2.35
C VAL A 144 -33.05 12.63 -3.28
N HIS A 145 -33.48 11.84 -4.25
CA HIS A 145 -34.72 12.09 -5.00
C HIS A 145 -35.74 11.06 -4.54
N LEU A 146 -36.83 11.59 -3.98
CA LEU A 146 -38.11 10.91 -3.73
C LEU A 146 -38.69 10.33 -5.01
#